data_AF-R7TV59-F1
#
_entry.id   AF-R7TV59-F1
#
_cell.length_a   1.000
_cell.length_b   1.000
_cell.length_c   1.000
_cell.angle_alpha   90.00
_cell.angle_beta   90.00
_cell.angle_gamma   90.00
#
_symmetry.space_group_name_H-M   'P 1'
#
loop_
_entity.id
_entity.type
_entity.pdbx_description
1 polymer ?
#
loop_
_entity_poly.entity_id
_entity_poly.type
_entity_poly.pdbx_seq_one_letter_code
_entity_poly.pdbx_strand_id
1 'polypeptide(L)'
;MPVKEISLLCHQNGVTVVVDGAHAPGNLHKWMFTPRGCALLWVSPALRPLVKPCVISHFHGVSLHFDHCIRGTRDDTPYHCVGEALDFIEGTLGGLGEIQTFVAALLDKSMDNLLQSWNTTTLQMDSDLQAPFMRLIKIPDPKGASYIEAYLYLEHRIRILCMFVEGDLFLRLSASVYTDESDFEALNQAVLTMMQLSEVPEYDPGYDLPIMHWDLRPLVIPYPEH
;
A
#
# COMPACT_ATOMS: atom_id res chain seq x y z
N MET A 1 -4.52 -6.36 -12.63
CA MET A 1 -4.28 -7.81 -12.87
C MET A 1 -5.59 -8.47 -13.25
N PRO A 2 -5.66 -9.28 -14.32
CA PRO A 2 -6.88 -9.94 -14.77
C PRO A 2 -7.18 -11.20 -13.94
N VAL A 3 -7.53 -11.01 -12.66
CA VAL A 3 -7.70 -12.10 -11.67
C VAL A 3 -8.74 -13.12 -12.15
N LYS A 4 -9.83 -12.64 -12.76
CA LYS A 4 -10.96 -13.49 -13.18
C LYS A 4 -10.56 -14.45 -14.30
N GLU A 5 -9.88 -13.94 -15.30
CA GLU A 5 -9.42 -14.67 -16.48
C GLU A 5 -8.37 -15.71 -16.09
N ILE A 6 -7.39 -15.31 -15.26
CA ILE A 6 -6.36 -16.21 -14.73
C ILE A 6 -7.02 -17.32 -13.89
N SER A 7 -7.94 -16.96 -13.00
CA SER A 7 -8.62 -17.93 -12.15
C SER A 7 -9.42 -18.95 -12.95
N LEU A 8 -10.12 -18.49 -14.00
CA LEU A 8 -10.88 -19.36 -14.89
C LEU A 8 -9.96 -20.37 -15.61
N LEU A 9 -8.84 -19.89 -16.15
CA LEU A 9 -7.85 -20.73 -16.83
C LEU A 9 -7.24 -21.76 -15.87
N CYS A 10 -6.89 -21.36 -14.64
CA CYS A 10 -6.39 -22.28 -13.62
C CYS A 10 -7.42 -23.37 -13.30
N HIS A 11 -8.69 -23.01 -13.08
CA HIS A 11 -9.75 -23.97 -12.80
C HIS A 11 -9.97 -24.96 -13.95
N GLN A 12 -9.90 -24.51 -15.21
CA GLN A 12 -9.98 -25.39 -16.39
C GLN A 12 -8.87 -26.44 -16.43
N ASN A 13 -7.73 -26.16 -15.80
CA ASN A 13 -6.57 -27.05 -15.73
C ASN A 13 -6.46 -27.77 -14.38
N GLY A 14 -7.49 -27.72 -13.53
CA GLY A 14 -7.48 -28.36 -12.21
C GLY A 14 -6.46 -27.74 -11.23
N VAL A 15 -6.02 -26.51 -11.47
CA VAL A 15 -5.06 -25.79 -10.63
C VAL A 15 -5.80 -25.02 -9.54
N THR A 16 -5.37 -25.20 -8.30
CA THR A 16 -5.87 -24.40 -7.16
C THR A 16 -5.35 -22.98 -7.25
N VAL A 17 -6.23 -21.99 -7.07
CA VAL A 17 -5.89 -20.57 -7.16
C VAL A 17 -5.78 -19.98 -5.75
N VAL A 18 -4.69 -19.27 -5.50
CA VAL A 18 -4.51 -18.41 -4.32
C VAL A 18 -4.27 -17.00 -4.83
N VAL A 19 -5.07 -16.05 -4.37
CA VAL A 19 -4.98 -14.64 -4.77
C VAL A 19 -4.48 -13.81 -3.60
N ASP A 20 -3.34 -13.14 -3.78
CA ASP A 20 -2.91 -12.08 -2.87
C ASP A 20 -3.69 -10.79 -3.19
N GLY A 21 -4.70 -10.52 -2.36
CA GLY A 21 -5.54 -9.32 -2.46
C GLY A 21 -5.04 -8.15 -1.61
N ALA A 22 -3.77 -8.13 -1.17
CA ALA A 22 -3.32 -7.16 -0.17
C ALA A 22 -3.43 -5.69 -0.62
N HIS A 23 -3.38 -5.37 -1.90
CA HIS A 23 -3.63 -4.01 -2.43
C HIS A 23 -5.06 -3.80 -2.96
N ALA A 24 -5.94 -4.74 -2.62
CA ALA A 24 -7.38 -4.75 -2.83
C ALA A 24 -8.04 -4.99 -1.44
N PRO A 25 -9.31 -5.44 -1.30
CA PRO A 25 -9.91 -5.66 0.02
C PRO A 25 -9.41 -6.95 0.72
N GLY A 26 -8.12 -7.29 0.58
CA GLY A 26 -7.45 -8.38 1.30
C GLY A 26 -6.78 -7.91 2.59
N ASN A 27 -5.97 -6.85 2.54
CA ASN A 27 -5.45 -6.20 3.75
C ASN A 27 -6.33 -5.01 4.10
N LEU A 28 -7.24 -5.22 5.05
CA LEU A 28 -8.23 -4.22 5.44
C LEU A 28 -7.56 -2.95 6.01
N HIS A 29 -6.35 -3.05 6.55
CA HIS A 29 -5.63 -1.91 7.11
C HIS A 29 -4.93 -1.02 6.07
N LYS A 30 -5.12 -1.31 4.77
CA LYS A 30 -4.67 -0.43 3.69
C LYS A 30 -5.82 0.48 3.27
N TRP A 31 -6.64 0.01 2.33
CA TRP A 31 -7.66 0.84 1.67
C TRP A 31 -9.04 0.76 2.32
N MET A 32 -9.20 -0.04 3.38
CA MET A 32 -10.47 -0.22 4.09
C MET A 32 -10.47 0.46 5.46
N PHE A 33 -9.54 1.37 5.73
CA PHE A 33 -9.50 2.23 6.93
C PHE A 33 -9.56 1.52 8.30
N THR A 34 -9.20 0.24 8.36
CA THR A 34 -9.04 -0.47 9.65
C THR A 34 -7.65 -0.23 10.26
N PRO A 35 -7.48 -0.38 11.60
CA PRO A 35 -6.15 -0.35 12.21
C PRO A 35 -5.21 -1.44 11.67
N ARG A 36 -3.89 -1.20 11.76
CA ARG A 36 -2.87 -2.14 11.28
C ARG A 36 -3.01 -3.52 11.93
N GLY A 37 -2.80 -4.57 11.13
CA GLY A 37 -2.89 -5.96 11.60
C GLY A 37 -4.22 -6.67 11.27
N CYS A 38 -5.08 -6.05 10.47
CA CYS A 38 -6.34 -6.65 10.00
C CYS A 38 -6.28 -7.06 8.51
N ALA A 39 -6.67 -8.29 8.20
CA ALA A 39 -6.75 -8.84 6.85
C ALA A 39 -7.88 -9.87 6.74
N LEU A 40 -8.44 -10.00 5.54
CA LEU A 40 -9.52 -10.94 5.23
C LEU A 40 -8.93 -12.22 4.64
N LEU A 41 -9.29 -13.37 5.24
CA LEU A 41 -9.06 -14.69 4.66
C LEU A 41 -10.39 -15.26 4.15
N TRP A 42 -10.51 -15.42 2.84
CA TRP A 42 -11.61 -16.14 2.23
C TRP A 42 -11.13 -17.45 1.64
N VAL A 43 -11.83 -18.55 1.95
CA VAL A 43 -11.54 -19.89 1.44
C VAL A 43 -12.83 -20.52 0.92
N SER A 44 -12.78 -20.97 -0.34
CA SER A 44 -13.90 -21.67 -0.97
C SER A 44 -14.25 -22.93 -0.17
N PRO A 45 -15.55 -23.30 -0.03
CA PRO A 45 -15.96 -24.41 0.82
C PRO A 45 -15.22 -25.74 0.55
N ALA A 46 -14.94 -26.04 -0.71
CA ALA A 46 -14.24 -27.25 -1.14
C ALA A 46 -12.78 -27.31 -0.65
N LEU A 47 -12.13 -26.16 -0.41
CA LEU A 47 -10.73 -26.08 0.01
C LEU A 47 -10.56 -25.94 1.53
N ARG A 48 -11.60 -25.60 2.29
CA ARG A 48 -11.52 -25.41 3.75
C ARG A 48 -10.89 -26.59 4.50
N PRO A 49 -11.16 -27.87 4.16
CA PRO A 49 -10.50 -28.99 4.83
C PRO A 49 -8.98 -29.03 4.68
N LEU A 50 -8.45 -28.43 3.61
CA LEU A 50 -7.03 -28.41 3.26
C LEU A 50 -6.28 -27.24 3.91
N VAL A 51 -6.98 -26.17 4.30
CA VAL A 51 -6.36 -25.00 4.94
C VAL A 51 -6.22 -25.27 6.43
N LYS A 52 -4.97 -25.42 6.90
CA LYS A 52 -4.65 -25.67 8.30
C LYS A 52 -3.95 -24.47 8.93
N PRO A 53 -4.27 -24.12 10.18
CA PRO A 53 -3.61 -23.01 10.85
C PRO A 53 -2.19 -23.37 11.29
N CYS A 54 -1.21 -22.47 11.11
CA CYS A 54 0.16 -22.75 11.58
C CYS A 54 0.34 -22.72 13.11
N VAL A 55 -0.62 -22.16 13.85
CA VAL A 55 -0.70 -22.09 15.31
C VAL A 55 -2.10 -22.59 15.66
N ILE A 56 -2.16 -23.68 16.40
CA ILE A 56 -3.40 -24.28 16.89
C ILE A 56 -3.72 -23.65 18.24
N SER A 57 -4.96 -23.23 18.44
CA SER A 57 -5.41 -22.60 19.68
C SER A 57 -6.77 -23.15 20.13
N HIS A 58 -7.41 -22.46 21.07
CA HIS A 58 -8.76 -22.79 21.53
C HIS A 58 -9.74 -22.85 20.35
N PHE A 59 -10.73 -23.74 20.42
CA PHE A 59 -11.77 -23.94 19.40
C PHE A 59 -11.26 -24.43 18.03
N HIS A 60 -10.06 -25.00 17.97
CA HIS A 60 -9.56 -25.67 16.77
C HIS A 60 -10.55 -26.73 16.25
N GLY A 61 -10.83 -26.70 14.95
CA GLY A 61 -11.74 -27.62 14.27
C GLY A 61 -13.21 -27.26 14.38
N VAL A 62 -13.59 -26.18 15.09
CA VAL A 62 -14.98 -25.71 15.17
C VAL A 62 -15.40 -25.00 13.88
N SER A 63 -14.56 -24.12 13.35
CA SER A 63 -14.80 -23.43 12.08
C SER A 63 -13.50 -22.85 11.51
N LEU A 64 -13.51 -22.50 10.21
CA LEU A 64 -12.41 -21.78 9.57
C LEU A 64 -12.08 -20.47 10.31
N HIS A 65 -13.07 -19.79 10.87
CA HIS A 65 -12.84 -18.57 11.64
C HIS A 65 -12.02 -18.88 12.90
N PHE A 66 -12.48 -19.82 13.73
CA PHE A 66 -11.80 -20.16 14.99
C PHE A 66 -10.41 -20.77 14.79
N ASP A 67 -10.19 -21.47 13.68
CA ASP A 67 -8.86 -21.97 13.32
C ASP A 67 -7.85 -20.84 13.06
N HIS A 68 -8.31 -19.68 12.59
CA HIS A 68 -7.43 -18.61 12.10
C HIS A 68 -7.48 -17.30 12.90
N CYS A 69 -8.52 -17.04 13.69
CA CYS A 69 -8.62 -15.81 14.47
C CYS A 69 -7.81 -15.86 15.77
N ILE A 70 -7.66 -17.02 16.41
CA ILE A 70 -6.93 -17.15 17.68
C ILE A 70 -5.50 -17.62 17.42
N ARG A 71 -4.56 -16.68 17.41
CA ARG A 71 -3.14 -16.92 17.05
C ARG A 71 -2.17 -16.67 18.19
N GLY A 72 -2.62 -16.91 19.42
CA GLY A 72 -1.95 -16.51 20.65
C GLY A 72 -2.45 -15.16 21.16
N THR A 73 -1.99 -14.74 22.34
CA THR A 73 -2.38 -13.46 22.95
C THR A 73 -1.80 -12.29 22.16
N ARG A 74 -2.68 -11.50 21.55
CA ARG A 74 -2.35 -10.29 20.80
C ARG A 74 -3.48 -9.26 20.93
N ASP A 75 -3.22 -8.05 20.48
CA ASP A 75 -4.26 -7.03 20.35
C ASP A 75 -5.16 -7.36 19.15
N ASP A 76 -6.43 -7.65 19.45
CA ASP A 76 -7.48 -7.96 18.47
C ASP A 76 -8.36 -6.75 18.15
N THR A 77 -8.07 -5.56 18.72
CA THR A 77 -8.76 -4.29 18.39
C THR A 77 -8.92 -4.07 16.88
N PRO A 78 -7.92 -4.35 16.01
CA PRO A 78 -8.07 -4.19 14.57
C PRO A 78 -9.19 -5.03 13.94
N TYR A 79 -9.52 -6.19 14.50
CA TYR A 79 -10.61 -7.05 14.03
C TYR A 79 -11.97 -6.51 14.42
N HIS A 80 -12.06 -5.89 15.60
CA HIS A 80 -13.30 -5.31 16.10
C HIS A 80 -13.67 -4.02 15.36
N CYS A 81 -12.69 -3.23 14.90
CA CYS A 81 -12.92 -2.01 14.14
C CYS A 81 -13.39 -2.23 12.68
N VAL A 82 -13.53 -3.48 12.22
CA VAL A 82 -13.94 -3.76 10.83
C VAL A 82 -15.35 -3.24 10.56
N GLY A 83 -16.27 -3.36 11.52
CA GLY A 83 -17.64 -2.87 11.37
C GLY A 83 -17.68 -1.35 11.20
N GLU A 84 -17.02 -0.63 12.09
CA GLU A 84 -16.95 0.83 12.09
C GLU A 84 -16.27 1.37 10.83
N ALA A 85 -15.25 0.67 10.33
CA ALA A 85 -14.59 1.06 9.08
C ALA A 85 -15.50 0.88 7.87
N LEU A 86 -16.32 -0.18 7.84
CA LEU A 86 -17.34 -0.37 6.80
C LEU A 86 -18.44 0.69 6.90
N ASP A 87 -18.92 0.99 8.10
CA ASP A 87 -19.91 2.04 8.33
C ASP A 87 -19.38 3.42 7.93
N PHE A 88 -18.10 3.69 8.16
CA PHE A 88 -17.45 4.92 7.69
C PHE A 88 -17.40 4.98 6.16
N ILE A 89 -16.99 3.89 5.49
CA ILE A 89 -16.94 3.83 4.03
C ILE A 89 -18.33 4.01 3.42
N GLU A 90 -19.30 3.22 3.85
CA GLU A 90 -20.65 3.20 3.27
C GLU A 90 -21.47 4.43 3.69
N GLY A 91 -21.45 4.78 4.98
CA GLY A 91 -22.28 5.82 5.56
C GLY A 91 -21.72 7.25 5.44
N THR A 92 -20.40 7.42 5.38
CA THR A 92 -19.76 8.74 5.32
C THR A 92 -19.13 9.04 3.97
N LEU A 93 -18.44 8.06 3.37
CA LEU A 93 -17.69 8.26 2.12
C LEU A 93 -18.46 7.88 0.85
N GLY A 94 -19.70 7.38 0.99
CA GLY A 94 -20.56 7.02 -0.15
C GLY A 94 -20.27 5.65 -0.77
N GLY A 95 -19.46 4.84 -0.09
CA GLY A 95 -19.09 3.49 -0.54
C GLY A 95 -17.77 3.44 -1.30
N LEU A 96 -17.23 2.22 -1.44
CA LEU A 96 -15.89 2.02 -2.01
C LEU A 96 -15.79 2.46 -3.49
N GLY A 97 -16.88 2.36 -4.26
CA GLY A 97 -16.91 2.75 -5.68
C GLY A 97 -16.74 4.26 -5.88
N GLU A 98 -17.37 5.08 -5.04
CA GLU A 98 -17.24 6.54 -5.06
C GLU A 98 -15.81 6.95 -4.69
N ILE A 99 -15.25 6.34 -3.64
CA ILE A 99 -13.87 6.53 -3.24
C ILE A 99 -12.91 6.22 -4.39
N GLN A 100 -13.09 5.07 -5.05
CA GLN A 100 -12.23 4.67 -6.17
C GLN A 100 -12.32 5.64 -7.34
N THR A 101 -13.53 6.10 -7.67
CA THR A 101 -13.77 7.07 -8.76
C THR A 101 -13.09 8.39 -8.47
N PHE A 102 -13.27 8.92 -7.25
CA PHE A 102 -12.64 10.15 -6.80
C PHE A 102 -11.10 10.06 -6.84
N VAL A 103 -10.54 9.03 -6.22
CA VAL A 103 -9.08 8.88 -6.12
C VAL A 103 -8.43 8.63 -7.48
N ALA A 104 -9.06 7.83 -8.35
CA ALA A 104 -8.55 7.59 -9.69
C ALA A 104 -8.52 8.89 -10.51
N ALA A 105 -9.60 9.68 -10.48
CA ALA A 105 -9.66 10.95 -11.20
C ALA A 105 -8.61 11.96 -10.70
N LEU A 106 -8.41 12.05 -9.38
CA LEU A 106 -7.34 12.88 -8.80
C LEU A 106 -5.96 12.42 -9.30
N LEU A 107 -5.67 11.13 -9.20
CA LEU A 107 -4.39 10.57 -9.63
C LEU A 107 -4.13 10.76 -11.13
N ASP A 108 -5.15 10.58 -11.98
CA ASP A 108 -4.99 10.73 -13.43
C ASP A 108 -4.69 12.19 -13.79
N LYS A 109 -5.44 13.14 -13.21
CA LYS A 109 -5.18 14.57 -13.39
C LYS A 109 -3.77 14.96 -12.91
N SER A 110 -3.36 14.47 -11.74
CA SER A 110 -2.02 14.75 -11.20
C SER A 110 -0.93 14.11 -12.04
N MET A 111 -1.15 12.90 -12.56
CA MET A 111 -0.20 12.23 -13.45
C MET A 111 0.03 13.01 -14.74
N ASP A 112 -1.02 13.54 -15.37
CA ASP A 112 -0.88 14.36 -16.59
C ASP A 112 0.03 15.58 -16.35
N ASN A 113 -0.20 16.28 -15.24
CA ASN A 113 0.62 17.44 -14.85
C ASN A 113 2.07 17.05 -14.58
N LEU A 114 2.30 15.96 -13.83
CA LEU A 114 3.66 15.51 -13.48
C LEU A 114 4.43 14.99 -14.69
N LEU A 115 3.78 14.24 -15.58
CA LEU A 115 4.38 13.74 -16.82
C LEU A 115 4.86 14.90 -17.71
N GLN A 116 4.02 15.94 -17.85
CA GLN A 116 4.38 17.14 -18.58
C GLN A 116 5.50 17.91 -17.89
N SER A 117 5.40 18.12 -16.57
CA SER A 117 6.36 18.93 -15.81
C SER A 117 7.75 18.31 -15.76
N TRP A 118 7.83 16.98 -15.62
CA TRP A 118 9.09 16.26 -15.54
C TRP A 118 9.62 15.81 -16.91
N ASN A 119 8.86 16.04 -17.99
CA ASN A 119 9.16 15.56 -19.34
C ASN A 119 9.55 14.06 -19.32
N THR A 120 8.71 13.25 -18.68
CA THR A 120 8.98 11.84 -18.38
C THR A 120 7.83 10.94 -18.83
N THR A 121 7.93 9.64 -18.55
CA THR A 121 6.93 8.64 -18.91
C THR A 121 6.40 7.88 -17.70
N THR A 122 5.37 7.09 -17.93
CA THR A 122 4.82 6.11 -17.00
C THR A 122 4.78 4.74 -17.66
N LEU A 123 4.56 3.68 -16.88
CA LEU A 123 4.28 2.36 -17.42
C LEU A 123 2.94 2.40 -18.17
N GLN A 124 2.99 2.00 -19.44
CA GLN A 124 1.78 1.86 -20.25
C GLN A 124 1.02 0.62 -19.77
N MET A 125 -0.25 0.80 -19.43
CA MET A 125 -1.10 -0.28 -18.95
C MET A 125 -2.54 0.01 -19.37
N ASP A 126 -3.28 -1.05 -19.70
CA ASP A 126 -4.71 -0.94 -19.99
C ASP A 126 -5.46 -0.40 -18.77
N SER A 127 -6.49 0.44 -19.02
CA SER A 127 -7.19 1.17 -17.96
C SER A 127 -7.89 0.25 -16.96
N ASP A 128 -8.30 -0.95 -17.37
CA ASP A 128 -8.91 -1.97 -16.53
C ASP A 128 -7.89 -2.72 -15.63
N LEU A 129 -6.60 -2.63 -15.95
CA LEU A 129 -5.51 -3.19 -15.14
C LEU A 129 -4.94 -2.18 -14.14
N GLN A 130 -5.33 -0.92 -14.26
CA GLN A 130 -4.86 0.19 -13.43
C GLN A 130 -5.43 0.14 -12.02
N ALA A 131 -4.54 0.17 -11.02
CA ALA A 131 -4.95 0.18 -9.63
C ALA A 131 -5.60 1.52 -9.28
N PRO A 132 -6.81 1.58 -8.71
CA PRO A 132 -7.52 2.85 -8.53
C PRO A 132 -6.81 3.82 -7.58
N PHE A 133 -6.05 3.32 -6.61
CA PHE A 133 -5.41 4.12 -5.56
C PHE A 133 -3.92 4.41 -5.79
N MET A 134 -3.33 3.98 -6.91
CA MET A 134 -1.89 4.07 -7.13
C MET A 134 -1.51 4.37 -8.57
N ARG A 135 -0.39 5.08 -8.77
CA ARG A 135 0.25 5.30 -10.08
C ARG A 135 1.75 5.11 -9.96
N LEU A 136 2.40 4.86 -11.09
CA LEU A 136 3.86 4.83 -11.21
C LEU A 136 4.28 5.93 -12.15
N ILE A 137 5.31 6.70 -11.83
CA ILE A 137 5.87 7.71 -12.72
C ILE A 137 7.39 7.60 -12.74
N LYS A 138 7.97 7.57 -13.93
CA LYS A 138 9.41 7.39 -14.10
C LYS A 138 10.15 8.62 -13.60
N ILE A 139 11.20 8.41 -12.83
CA ILE A 139 12.07 9.48 -12.34
C ILE A 139 13.09 9.82 -13.44
N PRO A 140 13.17 11.08 -13.90
CA PRO A 140 14.06 11.48 -15.00
C PRO A 140 15.54 11.49 -14.62
N ASP A 141 15.88 11.82 -13.37
CA ASP A 141 17.26 11.80 -12.84
C ASP A 141 17.31 10.89 -11.59
N PRO A 142 17.51 9.57 -11.77
CA PRO A 142 17.51 8.64 -10.65
C PRO A 142 18.83 8.76 -9.87
N LYS A 143 18.90 9.74 -8.97
CA LYS A 143 19.96 9.91 -7.95
C LYS A 143 20.04 8.76 -6.91
N GLY A 144 19.39 7.63 -7.19
CA GLY A 144 19.26 6.45 -6.32
C GLY A 144 17.97 6.47 -5.47
N ALA A 145 17.32 5.32 -5.35
CA ALA A 145 16.04 5.17 -4.64
C ALA A 145 16.09 5.68 -3.18
N SER A 146 17.09 5.23 -2.42
CA SER A 146 17.24 5.60 -1.01
C SER A 146 17.46 7.09 -0.82
N TYR A 147 18.24 7.73 -1.70
CA TYR A 147 18.45 9.17 -1.65
C TYR A 147 17.17 9.93 -1.94
N ILE A 148 16.41 9.53 -2.96
CA ILE A 148 15.18 10.22 -3.35
C ILE A 148 14.14 10.13 -2.23
N GLU A 149 13.93 8.93 -1.68
CA GLU A 149 13.00 8.74 -0.54
C GLU A 149 13.44 9.53 0.70
N ALA A 150 14.75 9.57 0.96
CA ALA A 150 15.35 10.33 2.06
C ALA A 150 15.13 11.83 1.89
N TYR A 151 15.53 12.38 0.74
CA TYR A 151 15.45 13.80 0.43
C TYR A 151 14.01 14.29 0.51
N LEU A 152 13.08 13.60 -0.15
CA LEU A 152 11.67 13.97 -0.13
C LEU A 152 11.09 13.94 1.29
N TYR A 153 11.51 12.99 2.12
CA TYR A 153 11.04 12.91 3.50
C TYR A 153 11.68 13.96 4.43
N LEU A 154 13.00 14.09 4.41
CA LEU A 154 13.73 14.95 5.35
C LEU A 154 13.53 16.43 5.03
N GLU A 155 13.62 16.80 3.75
CA GLU A 155 13.57 18.21 3.32
C GLU A 155 12.14 18.69 3.06
N HIS A 156 11.26 17.80 2.55
CA HIS A 156 9.92 18.19 2.10
C HIS A 156 8.79 17.52 2.89
N ARG A 157 9.09 16.62 3.84
CA ARG A 157 8.10 15.85 4.63
C ARG A 157 7.17 14.99 3.77
N ILE A 158 7.62 14.62 2.57
CA ILE A 158 6.88 13.77 1.64
C ILE A 158 7.37 12.33 1.78
N ARG A 159 6.48 11.43 2.22
CA ARG A 159 6.78 9.98 2.25
C ARG A 159 6.28 9.33 0.97
N ILE A 160 7.22 8.79 0.20
CA ILE A 160 6.94 8.08 -1.05
C ILE A 160 7.83 6.84 -1.16
N LEU A 161 7.45 5.91 -2.03
CA LEU A 161 8.22 4.70 -2.32
C LEU A 161 8.75 4.74 -3.75
N CYS A 162 10.03 4.42 -3.91
CA CYS A 162 10.65 4.15 -5.19
C CYS A 162 10.50 2.67 -5.57
N MET A 163 10.23 2.39 -6.85
CA MET A 163 10.09 1.04 -7.39
C MET A 163 10.98 0.88 -8.61
N PHE A 164 11.76 -0.19 -8.66
CA PHE A 164 12.48 -0.58 -9.86
C PHE A 164 11.60 -1.47 -10.72
N VAL A 165 11.35 -1.05 -11.96
CA VAL A 165 10.58 -1.81 -12.95
C VAL A 165 11.33 -1.78 -14.26
N GLU A 166 11.65 -2.97 -14.81
CA GLU A 166 12.32 -3.11 -16.11
C GLU A 166 13.62 -2.30 -16.28
N GLY A 167 14.37 -2.11 -15.18
CA GLY A 167 15.64 -1.37 -15.17
C GLY A 167 15.49 0.14 -14.96
N ASP A 168 14.27 0.65 -14.94
CA ASP A 168 13.96 2.05 -14.66
C ASP A 168 13.48 2.25 -13.20
N LEU A 169 13.69 3.45 -12.67
CA LEU A 169 13.24 3.84 -11.35
C LEU A 169 11.97 4.69 -11.43
N PHE A 170 10.95 4.29 -10.66
CA PHE A 170 9.65 4.96 -10.61
C PHE A 170 9.32 5.42 -9.19
N LEU A 171 8.61 6.55 -9.06
CA LEU A 171 7.87 6.87 -7.84
C LEU A 171 6.52 6.17 -7.88
N ARG A 172 6.16 5.49 -6.79
CA ARG A 172 4.82 4.93 -6.59
C ARG A 172 3.95 5.92 -5.85
N LEU A 173 3.16 6.67 -6.62
CA LEU A 173 2.14 7.56 -6.08
C LEU A 173 1.03 6.72 -5.42
N SER A 174 0.52 7.20 -4.31
CA SER A 174 -0.61 6.60 -3.60
C SER A 174 -1.48 7.72 -3.07
N ALA A 175 -2.79 7.64 -3.28
CA ALA A 175 -3.74 8.65 -2.83
C ALA A 175 -4.91 8.01 -2.09
N SER A 176 -5.59 8.81 -1.30
CA SER A 176 -6.80 8.42 -0.58
C SER A 176 -7.75 9.62 -0.49
N VAL A 177 -8.85 9.47 0.26
CA VAL A 177 -9.90 10.50 0.42
C VAL A 177 -9.42 11.79 1.10
N TYR A 178 -8.25 11.76 1.74
CA TYR A 178 -7.62 12.91 2.39
C TYR A 178 -6.51 13.55 1.55
N THR A 179 -6.24 13.04 0.34
CA THR A 179 -5.24 13.57 -0.58
C THR A 179 -5.91 14.56 -1.53
N ASP A 180 -5.23 15.66 -1.85
CA ASP A 180 -5.71 16.63 -2.83
C ASP A 180 -4.62 17.06 -3.84
N GLU A 181 -4.96 17.98 -4.74
CA GLU A 181 -4.05 18.44 -5.80
C GLU A 181 -2.80 19.14 -5.26
N SER A 182 -2.89 19.78 -4.09
CA SER A 182 -1.77 20.51 -3.49
C SER A 182 -0.67 19.58 -3.01
N ASP A 183 -1.01 18.35 -2.59
CA ASP A 183 -0.03 17.31 -2.25
C ASP A 183 0.85 16.96 -3.45
N PHE A 184 0.25 16.85 -4.64
CA PHE A 184 0.96 16.54 -5.87
C PHE A 184 1.75 17.72 -6.42
N GLU A 185 1.26 18.94 -6.23
CA GLU A 185 2.04 20.14 -6.56
C GLU A 185 3.27 20.28 -5.65
N ALA A 186 3.13 20.01 -4.36
CA ALA A 186 4.26 19.98 -3.43
C ALA A 186 5.30 18.91 -3.83
N LEU A 187 4.84 17.71 -4.23
CA LEU A 187 5.72 16.67 -4.78
C LEU A 187 6.43 17.15 -6.06
N ASN A 188 5.70 17.80 -6.97
CA ASN A 188 6.26 18.32 -8.21
C ASN A 188 7.42 19.28 -7.94
N GLN A 189 7.18 20.30 -7.10
CA GLN A 189 8.20 21.30 -6.74
C GLN A 189 9.40 20.67 -6.03
N ALA A 190 9.17 19.72 -5.13
CA ALA A 190 10.23 19.02 -4.42
C ALA A 190 11.14 18.23 -5.37
N VAL A 191 10.55 17.51 -6.33
CA VAL A 191 11.30 16.72 -7.34
C VAL A 191 12.05 17.64 -8.30
N LEU A 192 11.43 18.72 -8.80
CA LEU A 192 12.11 19.69 -9.66
C LEU A 192 13.31 20.34 -8.96
N THR A 193 13.16 20.68 -7.67
CA THR A 193 14.25 21.20 -6.84
C THR A 193 15.37 20.17 -6.70
N MET A 194 15.01 18.91 -6.41
CA MET A 194 15.97 17.80 -6.29
C MET A 194 16.79 17.61 -7.57
N MET A 195 16.16 17.69 -8.75
CA MET A 195 16.81 17.52 -10.05
C MET A 195 17.86 18.61 -10.34
N GLN A 196 17.76 19.79 -9.73
CA GLN A 196 18.73 20.88 -9.89
C GLN A 196 19.97 20.69 -9.01
N LEU A 197 19.93 19.81 -8.02
CA LEU A 197 21.06 19.53 -7.14
C LEU A 197 22.15 18.77 -7.91
N SER A 198 23.35 19.35 -7.93
CA SER A 198 24.50 18.86 -8.71
C SER A 198 25.24 17.71 -8.01
N GLU A 199 25.11 17.61 -6.69
CA GLU A 199 25.71 16.56 -5.87
C GLU A 199 24.61 15.85 -5.07
N VAL A 200 24.72 14.53 -4.98
CA VAL A 200 24.04 13.75 -3.95
C VAL A 200 24.86 13.96 -2.68
N PRO A 201 24.37 14.67 -1.64
CA PRO A 201 25.11 14.80 -0.40
C PRO A 201 25.59 13.42 0.07
N GLU A 202 26.85 13.33 0.48
CA GLU A 202 27.42 12.09 1.01
C GLU A 202 26.47 11.51 2.05
N TYR A 203 26.09 10.25 1.86
CA TYR A 203 25.25 9.52 2.79
C TYR A 203 25.96 9.46 4.15
N ASP A 204 25.50 10.26 5.11
CA ASP A 204 25.90 10.13 6.50
C ASP A 204 25.16 8.93 7.11
N PRO A 205 25.84 7.82 7.42
CA PRO A 205 25.21 6.67 8.06
C PRO A 205 24.66 6.97 9.46
N GLY A 206 24.95 8.15 10.03
CA GLY A 206 24.38 8.65 11.27
C GLY A 206 22.96 9.22 11.13
N TYR A 207 22.50 9.51 9.91
CA TYR A 207 21.08 9.68 9.66
C TYR A 207 20.46 8.29 9.56
N ASP A 208 19.82 7.85 10.64
CA ASP A 208 18.74 6.86 10.62
C ASP A 208 17.64 7.42 9.72
N LEU A 209 17.85 7.36 8.40
CA LEU A 209 16.73 7.20 7.51
C LEU A 209 15.96 6.01 8.07
N PRO A 210 14.64 6.09 8.23
CA PRO A 210 13.83 4.90 8.40
C PRO A 210 13.87 4.13 7.06
N ILE A 211 15.05 3.62 6.70
CA ILE A 211 15.22 2.36 6.01
C ILE A 211 14.49 1.40 6.92
N MET A 212 13.24 1.16 6.57
CA MET A 212 12.49 -0.09 6.55
C MET A 212 13.13 -1.32 7.22
N HIS A 213 13.76 -1.17 8.37
CA HIS A 213 13.69 -2.16 9.42
C HIS A 213 12.27 -2.02 9.94
N TRP A 214 11.49 -3.06 9.72
CA TRP A 214 10.39 -3.39 10.63
C TRP A 214 11.01 -3.67 12.00
N ASP A 215 11.52 -2.62 12.64
CA ASP A 215 12.10 -2.73 13.96
C ASP A 215 10.92 -2.89 14.91
N LEU A 216 10.56 -4.14 15.14
CA LEU A 216 9.59 -4.58 16.14
C LEU A 216 10.11 -4.36 17.57
N ARG A 217 11.20 -3.61 17.76
CA ARG A 217 11.61 -3.18 19.09
C ARG A 217 10.55 -2.21 19.63
N PRO A 218 9.96 -2.49 20.81
CA PRO A 218 8.95 -1.63 21.38
C PRO A 218 9.52 -0.21 21.54
N LEU A 219 8.72 0.79 21.18
CA LEU A 219 8.98 2.18 21.48
C LEU A 219 9.17 2.28 23.01
N VAL A 220 10.41 2.37 23.47
CA VAL A 220 10.70 2.65 24.88
C VAL A 220 10.42 4.13 25.07
N ILE A 221 9.22 4.46 25.52
CA ILE A 221 8.92 5.80 26.03
C ILE A 221 9.69 5.92 27.34
N PRO A 222 10.68 6.82 27.46
CA PRO A 222 11.35 7.03 28.73
C PRO A 222 10.31 7.62 29.70
N TYR A 223 10.02 6.89 30.77
CA TYR A 223 9.36 7.47 31.93
C TYR A 223 10.28 8.57 32.48
N PRO A 224 9.78 9.79 32.72
CA PRO A 224 10.56 10.77 33.46
C PRO A 224 10.85 10.21 34.85
N GLU A 225 12.12 10.26 35.24
CA GLU A 225 12.50 9.95 36.61
C GLU A 225 11.89 11.01 37.54
N HIS A 226 11.15 10.49 38.52
CA HIS A 226 10.53 11.12 39.70
C HIS A 226 9.07 11.58 39.56
#